data_AF-A0A958U050-F1
#
_entry.id   AF-A0A958U050-F1
#
_cell.length_a   1.000
_cell.length_b   1.000
_cell.length_c   1.000
_cell.angle_alpha   90.00
_cell.angle_beta   90.00
_cell.angle_gamma   90.00
#
_symmetry.space_group_name_H-M   'P 1'
#
loop_
_entity.id
_entity.type
_entity.pdbx_description
1 polymer ?
#
loop_
_entity_poly.entity_id
_entity_poly.type
_entity_poly.pdbx_seq_one_letter_code
_entity_poly.pdbx_strand_id
1 'polypeptide(L)'
;VWVIGTLSAFLFFTYQRTSIFPKKTEKEISEITQRMEKWKEKFGKYPTDLNELIGNNPMRQEWKTDSWNRPYQYSVSKNGIGFQIVSAGADGKFETKDDIKSE
;
A
#
# COMPACT_ATOMS: atom_id res chain seq x y z
N VAL A 1 -6.53 8.89 -37.01
CA VAL A 1 -7.09 9.44 -35.75
C VAL A 1 -7.14 8.41 -34.63
N TRP A 2 -7.69 7.21 -34.84
CA TRP A 2 -7.74 6.14 -33.82
C TRP A 2 -6.37 5.73 -33.24
N VAL A 3 -5.34 5.61 -34.08
CA VAL A 3 -3.99 5.18 -33.66
C VAL A 3 -3.30 6.19 -32.70
N ILE A 4 -3.57 7.49 -32.88
CA ILE A 4 -2.98 8.54 -32.04
C ILE A 4 -3.59 8.49 -30.63
N GLY A 5 -4.91 8.32 -30.55
CA GLY A 5 -5.61 8.19 -29.26
C GLY A 5 -5.16 6.97 -28.45
N THR A 6 -4.94 5.82 -29.11
CA THR A 6 -4.43 4.61 -28.43
C THR A 6 -3.01 4.78 -27.92
N LEU A 7 -2.14 5.48 -28.65
CA LEU A 7 -0.77 5.74 -28.24
C LEU A 7 -0.71 6.68 -27.03
N SER A 8 -1.50 7.76 -27.06
CA SER A 8 -1.61 8.70 -25.94
C SER A 8 -2.15 8.03 -24.68
N ALA A 9 -3.16 7.16 -24.80
CA ALA A 9 -3.67 6.39 -23.68
C ALA A 9 -2.60 5.45 -23.09
N PHE A 10 -1.85 4.74 -23.95
CA PHE A 10 -0.77 3.86 -23.49
C PHE A 10 0.31 4.62 -22.70
N LEU A 11 0.76 5.78 -23.22
CA LEU A 11 1.73 6.63 -22.52
C LEU A 11 1.17 7.16 -21.19
N PHE A 12 -0.10 7.53 -21.14
CA PHE A 12 -0.74 8.00 -19.91
C PHE A 12 -0.82 6.90 -18.85
N PHE A 13 -1.28 5.70 -19.21
CA PHE A 13 -1.39 4.58 -18.26
C PHE A 13 -0.02 4.11 -17.77
N THR A 14 1.00 4.07 -18.64
CA THR A 14 2.36 3.72 -18.24
C THR A 14 2.97 4.78 -17.31
N TYR A 15 2.71 6.06 -17.56
CA TYR A 15 3.13 7.14 -16.66
C TYR A 15 2.45 7.03 -15.28
N GLN A 16 1.14 6.79 -15.23
CA GLN A 16 0.43 6.60 -13.97
C GLN A 16 1.03 5.45 -13.16
N ARG A 17 1.22 4.29 -13.78
CA ARG A 17 1.75 3.10 -13.10
C ARG A 17 3.19 3.26 -12.61
N THR A 18 4.04 3.99 -13.32
CA THR A 18 5.47 4.07 -12.98
C THR A 18 5.81 5.26 -12.08
N SER A 19 5.05 6.35 -12.14
CA SER A 19 5.41 7.61 -11.46
C SER A 19 4.39 8.07 -10.41
N ILE A 20 3.10 7.80 -10.62
CA ILE A 20 2.03 8.27 -9.71
C ILE A 20 1.72 7.23 -8.64
N PHE A 21 1.58 5.97 -9.05
CA PHE A 21 1.21 4.87 -8.16
C PHE A 21 2.21 4.63 -7.03
N PRO A 22 3.54 4.71 -7.24
CA PRO A 22 4.50 4.61 -6.14
C PRO A 22 4.28 5.69 -5.08
N LYS A 23 4.15 6.95 -5.49
CA LYS A 23 3.94 8.08 -4.58
C LYS A 23 2.62 7.99 -3.80
N LYS A 24 1.56 7.52 -4.46
CA LYS A 24 0.27 7.28 -3.80
C LYS A 24 0.38 6.15 -2.77
N THR A 25 1.06 5.06 -3.12
CA THR A 25 1.29 3.91 -2.23
C THR A 25 2.18 4.27 -1.04
N GLU A 26 3.25 5.04 -1.23
CA GLU A 26 4.09 5.56 -0.13
C GLU A 26 3.27 6.39 0.86
N LYS A 27 2.40 7.28 0.34
CA LYS A 27 1.52 8.09 1.16
C LYS A 27 0.51 7.23 1.92
N GLU A 28 -0.11 6.26 1.27
CA GLU A 28 -1.04 5.33 1.90
C GLU A 28 -0.36 4.51 3.00
N ILE A 29 0.84 3.97 2.75
CA ILE A 29 1.63 3.28 3.76
C ILE A 29 1.93 4.20 4.95
N SER A 30 2.27 5.46 4.72
CA SER A 30 2.47 6.44 5.80
C SER A 30 1.20 6.67 6.63
N GLU A 31 0.04 6.80 5.98
CA GLU A 31 -1.26 6.95 6.65
C GLU A 31 -1.63 5.70 7.47
N ILE A 32 -1.39 4.50 6.92
CA ILE A 32 -1.59 3.23 7.61
C ILE A 32 -0.65 3.14 8.83
N THR A 33 0.62 3.51 8.68
CA THR A 33 1.61 3.54 9.77
C THR A 33 1.19 4.47 10.90
N GLN A 34 0.77 5.70 10.58
CA GLN A 34 0.25 6.62 11.60
C GLN A 34 -0.98 6.05 12.33
N ARG A 35 -1.84 5.33 11.61
CA ARG A 35 -3.02 4.71 12.20
C ARG A 35 -2.68 3.48 13.05
N MET A 36 -1.63 2.74 12.69
CA MET A 36 -1.05 1.64 13.46
C MET A 36 -0.49 2.14 14.79
N GLU A 37 0.24 3.26 14.80
CA GLU A 37 0.74 3.84 16.05
C GLU A 37 -0.40 4.23 16.98
N LYS A 38 -1.42 4.94 16.47
CA LYS A 38 -2.64 5.27 17.25
C LYS A 38 -3.38 4.02 17.75
N TRP A 39 -3.30 2.92 17.02
CA TRP A 39 -3.88 1.65 17.46
C TRP A 39 -3.11 1.09 18.65
N LYS A 40 -1.77 1.05 18.56
CA LYS A 40 -0.90 0.59 19.64
C LYS A 40 -1.03 1.46 20.89
N GLU A 41 -1.15 2.78 20.77
CA GLU A 41 -1.42 3.68 21.89
C GLU A 41 -2.73 3.33 22.62
N LYS A 42 -3.77 2.95 21.86
CA LYS A 42 -5.09 2.63 22.41
C LYS A 42 -5.19 1.22 23.00
N PHE A 43 -4.57 0.23 22.36
CA PHE A 43 -4.75 -1.19 22.69
C PHE A 43 -3.50 -1.87 23.26
N GLY A 44 -2.36 -1.17 23.31
CA GLY A 44 -1.07 -1.68 23.80
C GLY A 44 -0.34 -2.63 22.85
N LYS A 45 -0.91 -2.95 21.68
CA LYS A 45 -0.36 -3.89 20.69
C LYS A 45 -0.79 -3.50 19.28
N TYR A 46 -0.03 -3.89 18.26
CA TYR A 46 -0.48 -3.84 16.86
C TYR A 46 -1.55 -4.91 16.58
N PRO A 47 -2.46 -4.68 15.62
CA PRO A 47 -3.43 -5.69 15.20
C PRO A 47 -2.72 -6.89 14.56
N THR A 48 -3.36 -8.07 14.61
CA THR A 48 -2.79 -9.28 14.00
C THR A 48 -2.98 -9.32 12.49
N ASP A 49 -3.98 -8.61 11.99
CA ASP A 49 -4.32 -8.52 10.57
C ASP A 49 -4.61 -7.05 10.19
N LEU A 50 -4.21 -6.65 8.98
CA LEU A 50 -4.47 -5.30 8.47
C LEU A 50 -5.98 -4.99 8.39
N ASN A 51 -6.83 -5.99 8.16
CA ASN A 51 -8.28 -5.85 8.13
C ASN A 51 -8.86 -5.43 9.48
N GLU A 52 -8.22 -5.75 10.62
CA GLU A 52 -8.66 -5.24 11.93
C GLU A 52 -8.48 -3.72 12.02
N LEU A 53 -7.40 -3.21 11.43
CA LEU A 53 -7.14 -1.77 11.35
C LEU A 53 -8.14 -1.07 10.43
N ILE A 54 -8.50 -1.70 9.30
CA ILE A 54 -9.44 -1.18 8.32
C ILE A 54 -10.87 -1.19 8.88
N GLY A 55 -11.30 -2.35 9.39
CA GLY A 55 -12.64 -2.61 9.88
C GLY A 55 -13.73 -2.29 8.85
N ASN A 56 -14.87 -1.82 9.34
CA ASN A 56 -16.02 -1.45 8.50
C ASN A 56 -15.99 0.02 8.04
N ASN A 57 -14.84 0.70 8.13
CA ASN A 57 -14.76 2.11 7.72
C ASN A 57 -14.65 2.20 6.19
N PRO A 58 -15.60 2.87 5.50
CA PRO A 58 -15.59 2.98 4.03
C PRO A 58 -14.33 3.65 3.48
N MET A 59 -13.83 4.68 4.16
CA MET A 59 -12.65 5.44 3.71
C MET A 59 -11.35 4.64 3.80
N ARG A 60 -11.32 3.56 4.60
CA ARG A 60 -10.15 2.70 4.77
C ARG A 60 -10.20 1.44 3.90
N GLN A 61 -11.28 1.22 3.15
CA GLN A 61 -11.37 0.04 2.29
C GLN A 61 -10.31 0.06 1.18
N GLU A 62 -9.86 1.26 0.77
CA GLU A 62 -8.77 1.43 -0.19
C GLU A 62 -7.44 0.88 0.33
N TRP A 63 -7.24 0.77 1.65
CA TRP A 63 -6.00 0.25 2.24
C TRP A 63 -5.84 -1.28 2.12
N LYS A 64 -6.84 -1.98 1.56
CA LYS A 64 -6.74 -3.43 1.30
C LYS A 64 -5.69 -3.75 0.24
N THR A 65 -5.45 -2.81 -0.66
CA THR A 65 -4.57 -2.99 -1.81
C THR A 65 -3.74 -1.75 -2.07
N ASP A 66 -2.60 -1.92 -2.72
CA ASP A 66 -1.80 -0.82 -3.22
C ASP A 66 -2.44 -0.16 -4.46
N SER A 67 -1.75 0.86 -5.00
CA SER A 67 -2.22 1.58 -6.18
C SER A 67 -2.29 0.73 -7.46
N TRP A 68 -1.63 -0.45 -7.49
CA TRP A 68 -1.74 -1.43 -8.58
C TRP A 68 -2.84 -2.48 -8.31
N ASN A 69 -3.66 -2.27 -7.27
CA ASN A 69 -4.74 -3.14 -6.85
C ASN A 69 -4.24 -4.54 -6.39
N ARG A 70 -3.08 -4.57 -5.72
CA ARG A 70 -2.47 -5.78 -5.16
C ARG A 70 -2.49 -5.74 -3.64
N PRO A 71 -2.71 -6.87 -2.95
CA PRO A 71 -2.73 -6.88 -1.49
C PRO A 71 -1.35 -6.54 -0.90
N TYR A 72 -1.36 -5.79 0.19
CA TYR A 72 -0.14 -5.56 0.97
C TYR A 72 0.28 -6.83 1.72
N GLN A 73 1.58 -7.03 1.86
CA GLN A 73 2.13 -8.01 2.80
C GLN A 73 2.29 -7.33 4.17
N TYR A 74 1.54 -7.81 5.15
CA TYR A 74 1.60 -7.34 6.53
C TYR A 74 2.22 -8.40 7.43
N SER A 75 3.15 -7.99 8.29
CA SER A 75 3.66 -8.86 9.33
C SER A 75 3.95 -8.07 10.61
N VAL A 76 3.77 -8.73 11.75
CA VAL A 76 4.11 -8.18 13.06
C VAL A 76 5.33 -8.91 13.59
N SER A 77 6.28 -8.18 14.17
CA SER A 77 7.44 -8.78 14.82
C SER A 77 7.00 -9.73 15.93
N LYS A 78 7.74 -10.82 16.15
CA LYS A 78 7.43 -11.82 17.20
C LYS A 78 7.26 -11.22 18.59
N ASN A 79 7.92 -10.08 18.85
CA ASN A 79 7.84 -9.40 20.13
C ASN A 79 6.64 -8.43 20.23
N GLY A 80 5.87 -8.25 19.16
CA GLY A 80 4.74 -7.31 19.08
C GLY A 80 5.13 -5.83 19.07
N ILE A 81 6.43 -5.53 19.09
CA ILE A 81 6.98 -4.17 19.26
C ILE A 81 7.01 -3.39 17.95
N GLY A 82 7.07 -4.07 16.80
CA GLY A 82 7.12 -3.47 15.47
C GLY A 82 6.29 -4.25 14.46
N PHE A 83 6.01 -3.63 13.33
CA PHE A 83 5.28 -4.20 12.21
C PHE A 83 5.99 -3.85 10.90
N GLN A 84 5.62 -4.53 9.83
CA GLN A 84 6.11 -4.24 8.49
C GLN A 84 4.95 -4.36 7.49
N ILE A 85 4.81 -3.35 6.65
CA ILE A 85 3.90 -3.34 5.50
C ILE A 85 4.76 -3.24 4.24
N VAL A 86 4.51 -4.12 3.27
CA VAL A 86 5.21 -4.13 1.99
C VAL A 86 4.20 -4.16 0.84
N SER A 87 4.34 -3.25 -0.12
CA SER A 87 3.73 -3.35 -1.45
C SER A 87 4.74 -3.94 -2.42
N ALA A 88 4.27 -4.83 -3.29
CA ALA A 88 5.06 -5.48 -4.35
C ALA A 88 5.33 -4.55 -5.56
N GLY A 89 5.07 -3.25 -5.43
CA GLY A 89 5.40 -2.26 -6.43
C GLY A 89 4.69 -2.45 -7.77
N ALA A 90 5.35 -2.00 -8.83
CA ALA A 90 4.85 -2.04 -10.20
C ALA A 90 4.98 -3.43 -10.83
N ASP A 91 6.01 -4.20 -10.48
CA ASP A 91 6.26 -5.51 -11.06
C ASP A 91 5.41 -6.63 -10.42
N GLY A 92 4.95 -6.42 -9.18
CA GLY A 92 4.03 -7.30 -8.47
C GLY A 92 4.70 -8.49 -7.82
N LYS A 93 6.02 -8.45 -7.68
CA LYS A 93 6.81 -9.46 -7.00
C LYS A 93 7.41 -8.84 -5.76
N PHE A 94 7.32 -9.55 -4.64
CA PHE A 94 8.03 -9.15 -3.44
C PHE A 94 9.53 -9.43 -3.58
N GLU A 95 10.32 -8.73 -2.78
CA GLU A 95 11.78 -8.83 -2.73
C GLU A 95 12.49 -8.26 -3.96
N THR A 96 11.83 -7.32 -4.64
CA THR A 96 12.36 -6.61 -5.81
C THR A 96 12.70 -5.16 -5.45
N LYS A 97 13.26 -4.43 -6.41
CA LYS A 97 13.75 -3.05 -6.18
C LYS A 97 12.62 -2.03 -6.10
N ASP A 98 11.44 -2.35 -6.64
CA ASP A 98 10.26 -1.49 -6.65
C ASP A 98 9.31 -1.76 -5.47
N ASP A 99 9.67 -2.68 -4.57
CA ASP A 99 8.99 -2.84 -3.29
C ASP A 99 8.94 -1.53 -2.51
N ILE A 100 7.77 -1.18 -2.00
CA ILE A 100 7.57 -0.01 -1.13
C ILE A 100 7.26 -0.52 0.27
N LYS A 101 8.05 -0.08 1.26
CA LYS A 101 7.99 -0.60 2.63
C LYS A 101 7.67 0.53 3.62
N SER A 102 6.98 0.18 4.70
CA SER A 102 6.87 1.06 5.87
C SER A 102 8.25 1.24 6.50
N GLU A 103 8.71 2.48 6.63
CA GLU A 103 9.88 2.86 7.43
C GLU A 103 9.62 2.70 8.94
#